data_AF-A0A7S3FDG0-F1
#
_entry.id   AF-A0A7S3FDG0-F1
#
_cell.length_a   1.000
_cell.length_b   1.000
_cell.length_c   1.000
_cell.angle_alpha   90.00
_cell.angle_beta   90.00
_cell.angle_gamma   90.00
#
_symmetry.space_group_name_H-M   'P 1'
#
loop_
_entity.id
_entity.type
_entity.pdbx_description
1 polymer ?
#
loop_
_entity_poly.entity_id
_entity_poly.type
_entity_poly.pdbx_seq_one_letter_code
_entity_poly.pdbx_strand_id
1 'polypeptide(L)'
;RVRYAGDRALWQRLTRRDKRGNTKCVKELAECLPVLRQAAAAINQLPLQGGERATVLDLCSGKGYLAMFLADGGLVDAERVERITLVDSAFPPLGGDPQPHHIHIDHLAGVARATGLSYAASAPIRLDVTKRNLKKRRQLQQLLERHVLGATGPVVILAVHLCGTLALRAVDLFNDGGGKVTMLALKPCCLPAQVPDELKLERTFTIGTHQFPASEVTARGKWVSRSAGNGKTWQGPPRAHLEPRFERWAAHLLRGMEVGEGGERRLERVQVQAESYQNVFLFARRANARDVAR
;
A
#
# COMPACT_ATOMS: atom_id res chain seq x y z
N ARG A 1 -30.30 1.96 -4.73
CA ARG A 1 -29.39 1.87 -5.91
C ARG A 1 -28.48 3.08 -5.88
N VAL A 2 -27.27 2.96 -5.33
CA VAL A 2 -26.27 4.05 -5.38
C VAL A 2 -25.84 4.20 -6.84
N ARG A 3 -26.08 5.36 -7.44
CA ARG A 3 -25.56 5.67 -8.78
C ARG A 3 -24.04 5.87 -8.64
N TYR A 4 -23.27 5.20 -9.49
CA TYR A 4 -21.84 5.41 -9.59
C TYR A 4 -21.55 6.89 -9.90
N ALA A 5 -20.85 7.58 -9.00
CA ALA A 5 -20.53 9.00 -9.14
C ALA A 5 -19.25 9.28 -9.97
N GLY A 6 -18.49 8.23 -10.32
CA GLY A 6 -17.19 8.37 -10.98
C GLY A 6 -17.26 8.61 -12.49
N ASP A 7 -16.17 9.14 -13.06
CA ASP A 7 -16.00 9.34 -14.51
C ASP A 7 -15.98 8.00 -15.26
N ARG A 8 -17.13 7.63 -15.84
CA ARG A 8 -17.30 6.38 -16.61
C ARG A 8 -16.29 6.25 -17.75
N ALA A 9 -15.92 7.34 -18.43
CA ALA A 9 -15.00 7.31 -19.55
C ALA A 9 -13.56 7.02 -19.10
N LEU A 10 -13.15 7.58 -17.95
CA LEU A 10 -11.88 7.25 -17.31
C LEU A 10 -11.79 5.75 -17.00
N TRP A 11 -12.81 5.20 -16.34
CA TRP A 11 -12.80 3.79 -15.93
C TRP A 11 -12.86 2.82 -17.12
N GLN A 12 -13.59 3.16 -18.19
CA GLN A 12 -13.54 2.41 -19.45
C GLN A 12 -12.13 2.39 -20.06
N ARG A 13 -11.41 3.51 -20.00
CA ARG A 13 -10.02 3.58 -20.48
C ARG A 13 -9.05 2.78 -19.60
N LEU A 14 -9.19 2.85 -18.28
CA LEU A 14 -8.33 2.13 -17.33
C LEU A 14 -8.56 0.61 -17.38
N THR A 15 -9.78 0.18 -17.69
CA THR A 15 -10.16 -1.24 -17.84
C THR A 15 -10.01 -1.75 -19.28
N ARG A 16 -9.49 -0.94 -20.21
CA ARG A 16 -9.23 -1.39 -21.58
C ARG A 16 -8.18 -2.50 -21.58
N ARG A 17 -8.46 -3.57 -22.32
CA ARG A 17 -7.53 -4.67 -22.54
C ARG A 17 -6.31 -4.17 -23.32
N ASP A 18 -5.13 -4.64 -22.93
CA ASP A 18 -3.93 -4.50 -23.73
C ASP A 18 -4.00 -5.38 -25.00
N LYS A 19 -2.99 -5.29 -25.86
CA LYS A 19 -2.91 -6.06 -27.12
C LYS A 19 -2.97 -7.58 -26.91
N ARG A 20 -2.80 -8.07 -25.68
CA ARG A 20 -2.85 -9.50 -25.30
C ARG A 20 -4.13 -9.86 -24.55
N GLY A 21 -5.12 -8.97 -24.51
CA GLY A 21 -6.40 -9.21 -23.85
C GLY A 21 -6.38 -9.02 -22.34
N ASN A 22 -5.26 -8.55 -21.74
CA ASN A 22 -5.12 -8.38 -20.29
C ASN A 22 -5.47 -6.96 -19.86
N THR A 23 -6.14 -6.81 -18.71
CA THR A 23 -6.46 -5.51 -18.12
C THR A 23 -5.60 -5.29 -16.89
N LYS A 24 -4.60 -4.40 -16.98
CA LYS A 24 -3.74 -4.07 -15.83
C LYS A 24 -4.59 -3.68 -14.61
N CYS A 25 -5.63 -2.88 -14.81
CA CYS A 25 -6.56 -2.47 -13.76
C CYS A 25 -7.27 -3.65 -13.06
N VAL A 26 -7.66 -4.71 -13.77
CA VAL A 26 -8.31 -5.88 -13.14
C VAL A 26 -7.31 -6.68 -12.31
N LYS A 27 -6.08 -6.84 -12.80
CA LYS A 27 -5.01 -7.46 -11.99
C LYS A 27 -4.78 -6.67 -10.70
N GLU A 28 -4.63 -5.35 -10.81
CA GLU A 28 -4.46 -4.49 -9.63
C GLU A 28 -5.67 -4.60 -8.69
N LEU A 29 -6.90 -4.62 -9.21
CA LEU A 29 -8.12 -4.78 -8.42
C LEU A 29 -8.14 -6.10 -7.66
N ALA A 30 -7.89 -7.23 -8.34
CA ALA A 30 -7.88 -8.55 -7.71
C ALA A 30 -6.86 -8.61 -6.56
N GLU A 31 -5.69 -8.00 -6.77
CA GLU A 31 -4.64 -7.94 -5.76
C GLU A 31 -4.93 -6.99 -4.61
N CYS A 32 -5.71 -5.94 -4.85
CA CYS A 32 -6.12 -4.95 -3.86
C CYS A 32 -7.39 -5.37 -3.08
N LEU A 33 -8.21 -6.27 -3.62
CA LEU A 33 -9.55 -6.56 -3.09
C LEU A 33 -9.56 -6.95 -1.60
N PRO A 34 -8.67 -7.83 -1.09
CA PRO A 34 -8.64 -8.15 0.34
C PRO A 34 -8.28 -6.92 1.20
N VAL A 35 -7.36 -6.08 0.72
CA VAL A 35 -7.00 -4.82 1.39
C VAL A 35 -8.16 -3.83 1.39
N LEU A 36 -8.83 -3.64 0.25
CA LEU A 36 -10.01 -2.78 0.13
C LEU A 36 -11.12 -3.21 1.09
N ARG A 37 -11.44 -4.51 1.14
CA ARG A 37 -12.48 -5.05 2.02
C ARG A 37 -12.19 -4.76 3.48
N GLN A 38 -10.96 -5.05 3.94
CA GLN A 38 -10.59 -4.86 5.35
C GLN A 38 -10.49 -3.38 5.70
N ALA A 39 -9.91 -2.56 4.83
CA ALA A 39 -9.81 -1.12 5.04
C ALA A 39 -11.19 -0.46 5.12
N ALA A 40 -12.09 -0.81 4.19
CA ALA A 40 -13.44 -0.27 4.17
C ALA A 40 -14.24 -0.65 5.42
N ALA A 41 -14.19 -1.92 5.83
CA ALA A 41 -14.82 -2.38 7.07
C ALA A 41 -14.27 -1.63 8.29
N ALA A 42 -12.95 -1.46 8.39
CA ALA A 42 -12.32 -0.75 9.49
C ALA A 42 -12.73 0.73 9.54
N ILE A 43 -12.66 1.43 8.40
CA ILE A 43 -13.01 2.86 8.29
C ILE A 43 -14.47 3.10 8.68
N ASN A 44 -15.39 2.27 8.19
CA ASN A 44 -16.82 2.39 8.49
C ASN A 44 -17.13 2.13 9.98
N GLN A 45 -16.26 1.41 10.68
CA GLN A 45 -16.40 1.10 12.11
C GLN A 45 -15.59 2.02 13.04
N LEU A 46 -14.82 2.98 12.52
CA LEU A 46 -14.02 3.88 13.36
C LEU A 46 -14.89 4.67 14.35
N PRO A 47 -14.51 4.78 15.64
CA PRO A 47 -15.23 5.59 16.60
C PRO A 47 -14.83 7.07 16.48
N LEU A 48 -15.29 7.71 15.40
CA LEU A 48 -15.06 9.13 15.11
C LEU A 48 -15.88 10.02 16.06
N GLN A 49 -15.26 11.09 16.59
CA GLN A 49 -15.92 12.07 17.47
C GLN A 49 -15.71 13.49 16.96
N GLY A 50 -16.64 14.41 17.26
CA GLY A 50 -16.40 15.85 17.07
C GLY A 50 -15.99 16.27 15.66
N GLY A 51 -16.58 15.67 14.62
CA GLY A 51 -16.23 15.96 13.23
C GLY A 51 -14.89 15.36 12.76
N GLU A 52 -14.25 14.50 13.57
CA GLU A 52 -13.07 13.72 13.15
C GLU A 52 -13.39 12.93 11.87
N ARG A 53 -12.40 12.87 10.98
CA ARG A 53 -12.42 12.03 9.77
C ARG A 53 -11.11 11.28 9.64
N ALA A 54 -11.15 10.09 9.07
CA ALA A 54 -9.98 9.26 8.89
C ALA A 54 -9.05 9.81 7.80
N THR A 55 -7.74 9.76 8.01
CA THR A 55 -6.74 9.94 6.95
C THR A 55 -6.27 8.57 6.46
N VAL A 56 -6.25 8.36 5.15
CA VAL A 56 -5.73 7.10 4.56
C VAL A 56 -4.41 7.36 3.86
N LEU A 57 -3.41 6.52 4.09
CA LEU A 57 -2.13 6.53 3.36
C LEU A 57 -2.03 5.32 2.45
N ASP A 58 -1.89 5.54 1.14
CA ASP A 58 -1.62 4.49 0.14
C ASP A 58 -0.12 4.47 -0.18
N LEU A 59 0.62 3.56 0.45
CA LEU A 59 2.07 3.45 0.34
C LEU A 59 2.47 2.65 -0.91
N CYS A 60 3.46 3.19 -1.64
CA CYS A 60 3.86 2.65 -2.94
C CYS A 60 2.68 2.57 -3.91
N SER A 61 1.85 3.61 -3.88
CA SER A 61 0.55 3.67 -4.58
C SER A 61 0.66 3.44 -6.09
N GLY A 62 1.85 3.65 -6.68
CA GLY A 62 2.04 3.61 -8.11
C GLY A 62 1.09 4.60 -8.79
N LYS A 63 0.21 4.07 -9.66
CA LYS A 63 -0.81 4.90 -10.32
C LYS A 63 -2.00 5.25 -9.44
N GLY A 64 -2.12 4.70 -8.23
CA GLY A 64 -3.21 5.04 -7.31
C GLY A 64 -4.49 4.25 -7.47
N TYR A 65 -4.48 3.12 -8.17
CA TYR A 65 -5.70 2.32 -8.37
C TYR A 65 -6.37 1.93 -7.06
N LEU A 66 -5.60 1.54 -6.04
CA LEU A 66 -6.13 1.21 -4.72
C LEU A 66 -6.89 2.38 -4.09
N ALA A 67 -6.27 3.56 -4.03
CA ALA A 67 -6.91 4.79 -3.57
C ALA A 67 -8.17 5.14 -4.37
N MET A 68 -8.11 5.03 -5.70
CA MET A 68 -9.26 5.30 -6.58
C MET A 68 -10.43 4.33 -6.34
N PHE A 69 -10.15 3.04 -6.18
CA PHE A 69 -11.18 2.05 -5.86
C PHE A 69 -11.83 2.30 -4.50
N LEU A 70 -11.06 2.73 -3.51
CA LEU A 70 -11.59 3.08 -2.20
C LEU A 70 -12.45 4.36 -2.26
N ALA A 71 -12.01 5.37 -3.01
CA ALA A 71 -12.71 6.66 -3.16
C ALA A 71 -14.02 6.56 -3.94
N ASP A 72 -14.03 5.84 -5.07
CA ASP A 72 -15.20 5.76 -5.96
C ASP A 72 -16.07 4.52 -5.73
N GLY A 73 -15.53 3.48 -5.09
CA GLY A 73 -16.18 2.17 -5.05
C GLY A 73 -17.45 2.11 -4.21
N GLY A 74 -17.81 3.21 -3.53
CA GLY A 74 -18.91 3.24 -2.56
C GLY A 74 -18.69 2.28 -1.38
N LEU A 75 -17.41 1.93 -1.12
CA LEU A 75 -17.03 0.97 -0.09
C LEU A 75 -16.98 1.60 1.31
N VAL A 76 -16.68 2.90 1.35
CA VAL A 76 -16.65 3.70 2.57
C VAL A 76 -17.61 4.87 2.43
N ASP A 77 -18.17 5.30 3.55
CA ASP A 77 -18.84 6.59 3.61
C ASP A 77 -17.79 7.70 3.47
N ALA A 78 -17.93 8.50 2.41
CA ALA A 78 -17.00 9.57 2.07
C ALA A 78 -16.90 10.61 3.19
N GLU A 79 -17.98 10.86 3.94
CA GLU A 79 -17.97 11.82 5.05
C GLU A 79 -17.07 11.37 6.21
N ARG A 80 -16.71 10.08 6.27
CA ARG A 80 -15.83 9.53 7.30
C ARG A 80 -14.35 9.64 6.97
N VAL A 81 -13.97 10.02 5.75
CA VAL A 81 -12.58 10.01 5.27
C VAL A 81 -12.13 11.39 4.81
N GLU A 82 -11.22 12.01 5.54
CA GLU A 82 -10.71 13.35 5.26
C GLU A 82 -10.08 13.43 3.87
N ARG A 83 -9.16 12.50 3.62
CA ARG A 83 -8.34 12.41 2.41
C ARG A 83 -7.69 11.04 2.30
N ILE A 84 -7.32 10.67 1.08
CA ILE A 84 -6.39 9.57 0.79
C ILE A 84 -5.13 10.19 0.19
N THR A 85 -3.99 10.00 0.85
CA THR A 85 -2.68 10.44 0.36
C THR A 85 -1.97 9.28 -0.34
N LEU A 86 -1.72 9.43 -1.64
CA LEU A 86 -0.96 8.52 -2.48
C LEU A 86 0.53 8.81 -2.35
N VAL A 87 1.32 7.82 -1.94
CA VAL A 87 2.74 7.98 -1.63
C VAL A 87 3.57 7.11 -2.57
N ASP A 88 4.36 7.74 -3.44
CA ASP A 88 5.30 7.00 -4.31
C ASP A 88 6.58 7.80 -4.59
N SER A 89 7.70 7.09 -4.75
CA SER A 89 8.98 7.71 -5.11
C SER A 89 9.04 8.16 -6.58
N ALA A 90 8.19 7.56 -7.43
CA ALA A 90 8.14 7.82 -8.85
C ALA A 90 7.17 8.95 -9.23
N PHE A 91 6.42 9.54 -8.29
CA PHE A 91 5.69 10.78 -8.57
C PHE A 91 6.64 11.94 -8.89
N PRO A 92 6.21 12.94 -9.67
CA PRO A 92 6.97 14.17 -9.84
C PRO A 92 7.11 14.93 -8.51
N PRO A 93 8.18 15.71 -8.30
CA PRO A 93 8.27 16.61 -7.16
C PRO A 93 7.15 17.64 -7.20
N LEU A 94 6.65 18.05 -6.02
CA LEU A 94 5.58 19.04 -5.94
C LEU A 94 6.02 20.36 -6.59
N GLY A 95 5.25 20.84 -7.56
CA GLY A 95 5.54 22.08 -8.29
C GLY A 95 6.69 21.98 -9.30
N GLY A 96 7.24 20.79 -9.56
CA GLY A 96 8.26 20.58 -10.59
C GLY A 96 7.72 19.84 -11.80
N ASP A 97 8.42 19.97 -12.93
CA ASP A 97 7.99 19.35 -14.19
C ASP A 97 8.12 17.82 -14.15
N PRO A 98 7.11 17.08 -14.66
CA PRO A 98 7.19 15.64 -14.80
C PRO A 98 8.29 15.23 -15.79
N GLN A 99 8.98 14.14 -15.47
CA GLN A 99 10.05 13.57 -16.28
C GLN A 99 9.56 12.23 -16.87
N PRO A 100 10.12 11.71 -17.98
CA PRO A 100 9.62 10.51 -18.64
C PRO A 100 9.57 9.24 -17.75
N HIS A 101 10.40 9.18 -16.72
CA HIS A 101 10.43 8.07 -15.77
C HIS A 101 9.47 8.24 -14.58
N HIS A 102 8.82 9.41 -14.46
CA HIS A 102 7.83 9.66 -13.43
C HIS A 102 6.48 9.01 -13.78
N ILE A 103 5.71 8.71 -12.74
CA ILE A 103 4.31 8.36 -12.89
C ILE A 103 3.57 9.63 -13.29
N HIS A 104 3.10 9.67 -14.53
CA HIS A 104 2.18 10.69 -14.99
C HIS A 104 0.89 10.61 -14.17
N ILE A 105 0.44 11.75 -13.66
CA ILE A 105 -0.75 11.88 -12.82
C ILE A 105 -1.96 12.37 -13.61
N ASP A 106 -1.91 12.40 -14.93
CA ASP A 106 -2.99 12.93 -15.79
C ASP A 106 -4.33 12.23 -15.57
N HIS A 107 -4.34 10.96 -15.15
CA HIS A 107 -5.58 10.28 -14.82
C HIS A 107 -6.17 10.70 -13.46
N LEU A 108 -5.40 11.37 -12.61
CA LEU A 108 -5.84 11.99 -11.35
C LEU A 108 -6.07 13.49 -11.51
N ALA A 109 -5.11 14.21 -12.10
CA ALA A 109 -5.09 15.67 -12.21
C ALA A 109 -5.59 16.20 -13.56
N GLY A 110 -5.68 15.35 -14.59
CA GLY A 110 -6.17 15.75 -15.90
C GLY A 110 -7.65 16.09 -15.86
N VAL A 111 -7.99 17.23 -16.46
CA VAL A 111 -9.36 17.75 -16.51
C VAL A 111 -10.19 16.98 -17.54
N ALA A 112 -11.31 16.42 -17.09
CA ALA A 112 -12.27 15.79 -17.98
C ALA A 112 -13.01 16.87 -18.81
N ARG A 113 -13.01 16.74 -20.14
CA ARG A 113 -13.69 17.70 -21.04
C ARG A 113 -15.17 17.88 -20.73
N ALA A 114 -15.83 16.84 -20.21
CA ALA A 114 -17.27 16.87 -19.93
C ALA A 114 -17.64 17.66 -18.67
N THR A 115 -16.77 17.70 -17.65
CA THR A 115 -17.07 18.33 -16.35
C THR A 115 -16.22 19.56 -16.09
N GLY A 116 -15.12 19.75 -16.80
CA GLY A 116 -14.14 20.80 -16.51
C GLY A 116 -13.35 20.56 -15.21
N LEU A 117 -13.55 19.41 -14.54
CA LEU A 117 -12.86 19.05 -13.30
C LEU A 117 -11.88 17.89 -13.53
N SER A 118 -10.83 17.84 -12.71
CA SER A 118 -9.97 16.66 -12.62
C SER A 118 -10.65 15.54 -11.84
N TYR A 119 -10.15 14.31 -11.99
CA TYR A 119 -10.62 13.20 -11.19
C TYR A 119 -10.43 13.47 -9.68
N ALA A 120 -9.25 13.93 -9.27
CA ALA A 120 -8.97 14.26 -7.88
C ALA A 120 -9.87 15.37 -7.32
N ALA A 121 -10.35 16.28 -8.17
CA ALA A 121 -11.29 17.35 -7.79
C ALA A 121 -12.76 16.89 -7.74
N SER A 122 -13.11 15.82 -8.45
CA SER A 122 -14.49 15.29 -8.53
C SER A 122 -14.70 14.01 -7.71
N ALA A 123 -13.62 13.38 -7.22
CA ALA A 123 -13.68 12.19 -6.40
C ALA A 123 -14.47 12.46 -5.10
N PRO A 124 -15.30 11.51 -4.62
CA PRO A 124 -16.05 11.68 -3.37
C PRO A 124 -15.16 11.90 -2.15
N ILE A 125 -13.94 11.38 -2.20
CA ILE A 125 -12.91 11.54 -1.17
C ILE A 125 -11.72 12.25 -1.80
N ARG A 126 -11.23 13.29 -1.12
CA ARG A 126 -10.06 14.05 -1.57
C ARG A 126 -8.85 13.13 -1.78
N LEU A 127 -8.22 13.23 -2.95
CA LEU A 127 -6.99 12.52 -3.28
C LEU A 127 -5.81 13.48 -3.36
N ASP A 128 -4.79 13.25 -2.54
CA ASP A 128 -3.53 13.99 -2.59
C ASP A 128 -2.39 13.07 -3.06
N VAL A 129 -1.42 13.60 -3.80
CA VAL A 129 -0.21 12.86 -4.20
C VAL A 129 1.03 13.42 -3.53
N THR A 130 1.96 12.56 -3.13
CA THR A 130 3.22 13.02 -2.54
C THR A 130 4.40 12.16 -2.99
N LYS A 131 5.47 12.82 -3.46
CA LYS A 131 6.73 12.17 -3.82
C LYS A 131 7.52 11.85 -2.56
N ARG A 132 7.55 10.57 -2.16
CA ARG A 132 8.37 10.09 -1.03
C ARG A 132 9.03 8.75 -1.36
N ASN A 133 10.32 8.68 -1.03
CA ASN A 133 11.10 7.46 -1.07
C ASN A 133 11.17 6.86 0.34
N LEU A 134 10.34 5.86 0.59
CA LEU A 134 10.24 5.19 1.89
C LEU A 134 11.56 4.50 2.32
N LYS A 135 12.50 4.25 1.40
CA LYS A 135 13.83 3.73 1.75
C LYS A 135 14.69 4.77 2.48
N LYS A 136 14.38 6.07 2.34
CA LYS A 136 15.11 7.16 2.99
C LYS A 136 14.44 7.50 4.33
N ARG A 137 15.12 7.19 5.45
CA ARG A 137 14.62 7.43 6.82
C ARG A 137 14.07 8.84 7.03
N ARG A 138 14.80 9.88 6.57
CA ARG A 138 14.33 11.27 6.67
C ARG A 138 12.98 11.52 5.98
N GLN A 139 12.72 10.87 4.84
CA GLN A 139 11.46 11.03 4.13
C GLN A 139 10.32 10.23 4.76
N LEU A 140 10.62 9.08 5.36
CA LEU A 140 9.67 8.33 6.18
C LEU A 140 9.26 9.15 7.42
N GLN A 141 10.24 9.77 8.10
CA GLN A 141 10.00 10.66 9.24
C GLN A 141 9.10 11.85 8.86
N GLN A 142 9.37 12.49 7.73
CA GLN A 142 8.52 13.58 7.22
C GLN A 142 7.09 13.12 6.89
N LEU A 143 6.93 11.87 6.43
CA LEU A 143 5.61 11.28 6.17
C LEU A 143 4.87 11.05 7.49
N LEU A 144 5.54 10.48 8.50
CA LEU A 144 5.02 10.30 9.85
C LEU A 144 4.55 11.64 10.45
N GLU A 145 5.43 12.64 10.52
CA GLU A 145 5.12 13.94 11.13
C GLU A 145 3.93 14.63 10.46
N ARG A 146 3.93 14.72 9.13
CA ARG A 146 2.95 15.53 8.40
C ARG A 146 1.62 14.83 8.20
N HIS A 147 1.65 13.54 7.90
CA HIS A 147 0.45 12.81 7.45
C HIS A 147 -0.12 11.87 8.51
N VAL A 148 0.69 11.47 9.50
CA VAL A 148 0.22 10.61 10.60
C VAL A 148 -0.02 11.44 11.86
N LEU A 149 1.02 12.06 12.40
CA LEU A 149 0.93 12.81 13.66
C LEU A 149 0.15 14.11 13.50
N GLY A 150 0.29 14.77 12.33
CA GLY A 150 -0.50 15.94 11.95
C GLY A 150 -1.94 15.65 11.51
N ALA A 151 -2.38 14.38 11.47
CA ALA A 151 -3.77 14.07 11.12
C ALA A 151 -4.73 14.46 12.26
N THR A 152 -5.86 15.05 11.87
CA THR A 152 -6.90 15.47 12.82
C THR A 152 -7.56 14.26 13.49
N GLY A 153 -7.92 13.25 12.69
CA GLY A 153 -8.50 11.99 13.16
C GLY A 153 -7.57 10.78 13.07
N PRO A 154 -8.12 9.55 13.12
CA PRO A 154 -7.37 8.32 13.01
C PRO A 154 -6.77 8.12 11.61
N VAL A 155 -5.71 7.34 11.54
CA VAL A 155 -4.96 7.05 10.30
C VAL A 155 -5.06 5.57 9.96
N VAL A 156 -5.28 5.27 8.68
CA VAL A 156 -5.28 3.92 8.12
C VAL A 156 -4.19 3.84 7.06
N ILE A 157 -3.29 2.85 7.17
CA ILE A 157 -2.20 2.63 6.22
C ILE A 157 -2.55 1.46 5.32
N LEU A 158 -2.52 1.69 4.02
CA LEU A 158 -2.65 0.69 2.97
C LEU A 158 -1.29 0.54 2.28
N ALA A 159 -0.86 -0.69 2.09
CA ALA A 159 0.48 -0.98 1.60
C ALA A 159 0.45 -2.21 0.69
N VAL A 160 0.13 -2.02 -0.58
CA VAL A 160 0.12 -3.08 -1.60
C VAL A 160 1.37 -2.95 -2.49
N HIS A 161 1.98 -4.08 -2.87
CA HIS A 161 3.18 -4.12 -3.73
C HIS A 161 4.46 -3.56 -3.10
N LEU A 162 4.59 -3.61 -1.78
CA LEU A 162 5.81 -3.19 -1.12
C LEU A 162 6.92 -4.23 -1.36
N CYS A 163 7.89 -3.85 -2.19
CA CYS A 163 9.01 -4.69 -2.56
C CYS A 163 10.07 -4.74 -1.45
N GLY A 164 10.45 -5.95 -1.03
CA GLY A 164 11.60 -6.16 -0.15
C GLY A 164 11.50 -5.36 1.14
N THR A 165 12.55 -4.60 1.45
CA THR A 165 12.63 -3.82 2.71
C THR A 165 11.62 -2.68 2.82
N LEU A 166 10.85 -2.36 1.77
CA LEU A 166 9.77 -1.39 1.86
C LEU A 166 8.68 -1.85 2.85
N ALA A 167 8.40 -3.15 2.92
CA ALA A 167 7.40 -3.67 3.85
C ALA A 167 7.78 -3.42 5.32
N LEU A 168 9.09 -3.41 5.65
CA LEU A 168 9.56 -2.99 6.98
C LEU A 168 9.17 -1.54 7.27
N ARG A 169 9.29 -0.66 6.29
CA ARG A 169 8.99 0.77 6.44
C ARG A 169 7.51 1.05 6.66
N ALA A 170 6.63 0.20 6.12
CA ALA A 170 5.20 0.28 6.43
C ALA A 170 4.90 -0.16 7.87
N VAL A 171 5.59 -1.21 8.36
CA VAL A 171 5.49 -1.64 9.76
C VAL A 171 6.08 -0.59 10.70
N ASP A 172 7.24 -0.01 10.37
CA ASP A 172 7.83 1.10 11.12
C ASP A 172 6.82 2.27 11.24
N LEU A 173 6.20 2.68 10.13
CA LEU A 173 5.22 3.77 10.13
C LEU A 173 3.97 3.46 10.98
N PHE A 174 3.52 2.19 10.99
CA PHE A 174 2.41 1.75 11.84
C PHE A 174 2.78 1.74 13.32
N ASN A 175 4.00 1.29 13.66
CA ASN A 175 4.49 1.26 15.03
C ASN A 175 4.74 2.68 15.56
N ASP A 176 5.51 3.47 14.81
CA ASP A 176 5.88 4.86 15.17
C ASP A 176 4.68 5.81 15.18
N GLY A 177 3.63 5.49 14.42
CA GLY A 177 2.37 6.23 14.43
C GLY A 177 1.56 6.08 15.72
N GLY A 178 1.90 5.12 16.58
CA GLY A 178 1.25 4.89 17.87
C GLY A 178 -0.28 4.82 17.75
N GLY A 179 -0.99 5.40 18.72
CA GLY A 179 -2.46 5.41 18.76
C GLY A 179 -3.14 6.17 17.62
N LYS A 180 -2.40 6.98 16.83
CA LYS A 180 -2.97 7.66 15.65
C LYS A 180 -3.22 6.67 14.51
N VAL A 181 -2.36 5.67 14.33
CA VAL A 181 -2.55 4.65 13.28
C VAL A 181 -3.36 3.50 13.83
N THR A 182 -4.61 3.42 13.40
CA THR A 182 -5.58 2.42 13.88
C THR A 182 -5.50 1.11 13.11
N MET A 183 -5.03 1.14 11.86
CA MET A 183 -4.95 -0.04 11.01
C MET A 183 -3.77 0.03 10.03
N LEU A 184 -3.14 -1.13 9.81
CA LEU A 184 -2.26 -1.42 8.68
C LEU A 184 -2.84 -2.61 7.88
N ALA A 185 -2.99 -2.42 6.57
CA ALA A 185 -3.28 -3.48 5.61
C ALA A 185 -2.10 -3.61 4.62
N LEU A 186 -1.32 -4.67 4.78
CA LEU A 186 -0.06 -4.87 4.06
C LEU A 186 -0.11 -6.13 3.20
N LYS A 187 0.22 -5.97 1.92
CA LYS A 187 0.49 -7.08 0.99
C LYS A 187 1.94 -7.00 0.51
N PRO A 188 2.88 -7.73 1.13
CA PRO A 188 4.25 -7.78 0.65
C PRO A 188 4.30 -8.51 -0.71
N CYS A 189 5.12 -8.05 -1.65
CA CYS A 189 5.19 -8.66 -2.98
C CYS A 189 6.56 -9.22 -3.36
N CYS A 190 7.64 -8.87 -2.65
CA CYS A 190 8.98 -9.37 -2.95
C CYS A 190 9.77 -9.64 -1.67
N LEU A 191 10.66 -10.63 -1.73
CA LEU A 191 11.70 -10.84 -0.74
C LEU A 191 12.71 -9.69 -0.76
N PRO A 192 13.32 -9.34 0.38
CA PRO A 192 14.50 -8.49 0.40
C PRO A 192 15.62 -9.07 -0.48
N ALA A 193 16.28 -8.22 -1.27
CA ALA A 193 17.39 -8.65 -2.10
C ALA A 193 18.58 -9.06 -1.22
N GLN A 194 19.19 -10.21 -1.51
CA GLN A 194 20.46 -10.59 -0.91
C GLN A 194 21.58 -9.75 -1.53
N VAL A 195 22.33 -9.03 -0.69
CA VAL A 195 23.48 -8.23 -1.13
C VAL A 195 24.72 -9.13 -1.14
N PRO A 196 25.65 -9.00 -2.10
CA PRO A 196 26.80 -9.90 -2.24
C PRO A 196 27.79 -9.89 -1.07
N ASP A 197 27.90 -8.78 -0.32
CA ASP A 197 28.86 -8.70 0.79
C ASP A 197 28.48 -9.68 1.90
N GLU A 198 29.40 -10.59 2.22
CA GLU A 198 29.27 -11.60 3.29
C GLU A 198 29.00 -10.95 4.66
N LEU A 199 29.55 -9.75 4.91
CA LEU A 199 29.27 -8.93 6.10
C LEU A 199 27.79 -8.49 6.23
N LYS A 200 26.99 -8.54 5.15
CA LYS A 200 25.55 -8.22 5.18
C LYS A 200 24.66 -9.45 5.37
N LEU A 201 25.21 -10.66 5.36
CA LEU A 201 24.47 -11.89 5.72
C LEU A 201 24.28 -12.02 7.24
N GLU A 202 25.19 -11.46 8.03
CA GLU A 202 25.07 -11.31 9.49
C GLU A 202 24.14 -10.16 9.91
N ARG A 203 23.59 -9.43 8.94
CA ARG A 203 22.72 -8.29 9.22
C ARG A 203 21.43 -8.75 9.88
N THR A 204 21.14 -8.23 11.06
CA THR A 204 19.83 -8.34 11.69
C THR A 204 18.88 -7.28 11.16
N PHE A 205 17.67 -7.68 10.80
CA PHE A 205 16.55 -6.77 10.61
C PHE A 205 15.82 -6.58 11.93
N THR A 206 15.42 -5.34 12.19
CA THR A 206 14.67 -4.92 13.39
C THR A 206 13.41 -4.18 12.93
N ILE A 207 12.26 -4.57 13.48
CA ILE A 207 10.96 -3.91 13.29
C ILE A 207 10.21 -3.93 14.63
N GLY A 208 9.99 -2.73 15.18
CA GLY A 208 9.59 -2.61 16.58
C GLY A 208 10.59 -3.33 17.49
N THR A 209 10.07 -4.14 18.40
CA THR A 209 10.82 -5.03 19.31
C THR A 209 11.27 -6.35 18.67
N HIS A 210 10.78 -6.70 17.48
CA HIS A 210 11.09 -7.98 16.83
C HIS A 210 12.37 -7.89 15.99
N GLN A 211 13.28 -8.86 16.19
CA GLN A 211 14.55 -8.97 15.47
C GLN A 211 14.68 -10.33 14.79
N PHE A 212 15.35 -10.36 13.64
CA PHE A 212 15.61 -11.60 12.90
C PHE A 212 16.75 -11.41 11.88
N PRO A 213 17.54 -12.45 11.61
CA PRO A 213 18.64 -12.35 10.66
C PRO A 213 18.12 -12.21 9.22
N ALA A 214 18.76 -11.33 8.43
CA ALA A 214 18.40 -11.11 7.03
C ALA A 214 18.59 -12.37 6.17
N SER A 215 19.48 -13.28 6.55
CA SER A 215 19.73 -14.55 5.88
C SER A 215 18.49 -15.47 5.82
N GLU A 216 17.55 -15.35 6.75
CA GLU A 216 16.32 -16.16 6.80
C GLU A 216 15.33 -15.83 5.68
N VAL A 217 15.37 -14.58 5.18
CA VAL A 217 14.32 -13.99 4.33
C VAL A 217 14.86 -13.39 3.02
N THR A 218 16.17 -13.16 2.91
CA THR A 218 16.75 -12.62 1.67
C THR A 218 16.85 -13.70 0.60
N ALA A 219 16.83 -13.28 -0.67
CA ALA A 219 17.07 -14.17 -1.80
C ALA A 219 17.97 -13.49 -2.86
N ARG A 220 18.87 -14.27 -3.47
CA ARG A 220 19.61 -13.85 -4.66
C ARG A 220 18.68 -13.89 -5.88
N GLY A 221 18.87 -12.96 -6.80
CA GLY A 221 18.21 -12.97 -8.09
C GLY A 221 17.65 -11.61 -8.48
N LYS A 222 17.29 -11.49 -9.75
CA LYS A 222 16.75 -10.25 -10.33
C LYS A 222 15.73 -10.56 -11.41
N TRP A 223 14.77 -9.66 -11.54
CA TRP A 223 13.87 -9.64 -12.67
C TRP A 223 14.56 -8.95 -13.85
N VAL A 224 14.90 -9.71 -14.90
CA VAL A 224 15.49 -9.17 -16.13
C VAL A 224 14.41 -8.96 -17.19
N SER A 225 14.58 -7.94 -18.03
CA SER A 225 13.72 -7.76 -19.20
C SER A 225 13.97 -8.88 -20.20
N ARG A 226 12.92 -9.40 -20.85
CA ARG A 226 13.09 -10.24 -22.04
C ARG A 226 13.48 -9.36 -23.23
N SER A 227 14.47 -9.79 -23.98
CA SER A 227 15.02 -9.06 -25.14
C SER A 227 14.02 -8.88 -26.29
N ALA A 228 12.94 -9.68 -26.33
CA ALA A 228 11.98 -9.73 -27.43
C ALA A 228 10.51 -9.51 -27.01
N GLY A 229 10.23 -8.97 -25.82
CA GLY A 229 8.85 -8.66 -25.44
C GLY A 229 8.68 -8.07 -24.06
N ASN A 230 7.67 -7.21 -23.90
CA ASN A 230 7.24 -6.67 -22.61
C ASN A 230 6.92 -7.83 -21.64
N GLY A 231 7.85 -8.09 -20.73
CA GLY A 231 7.80 -9.13 -19.71
C GLY A 231 9.13 -9.20 -18.97
N LYS A 232 9.07 -9.39 -17.65
CA LYS A 232 10.26 -9.65 -16.84
C LYS A 232 10.36 -11.16 -16.57
N THR A 233 11.57 -11.71 -16.65
CA THR A 233 11.85 -13.09 -16.23
C THR A 233 12.67 -13.05 -14.96
N TRP A 234 12.30 -13.90 -14.00
CA TRP A 234 13.10 -14.09 -12.81
C TRP A 234 14.36 -14.88 -13.16
N GLN A 235 15.53 -14.30 -12.88
CA GLN A 235 16.81 -15.00 -12.86
C GLN A 235 17.23 -15.17 -11.40
N GLY A 236 17.09 -16.36 -10.86
CA GLY A 236 17.41 -16.69 -9.47
C GLY A 236 16.92 -18.09 -9.09
N PRO A 237 16.92 -18.41 -7.78
CA PRO A 237 16.44 -19.70 -7.28
C PRO A 237 15.01 -20.00 -7.73
N PRO A 238 14.68 -21.30 -7.88
CA PRO A 238 13.34 -21.70 -8.28
C PRO A 238 12.31 -21.32 -7.21
N ARG A 239 11.05 -21.26 -7.62
CA ARG A 239 9.93 -20.88 -6.75
C ARG A 239 9.88 -21.68 -5.44
N ALA A 240 10.07 -22.99 -5.50
CA ALA A 240 10.07 -23.87 -4.33
C ALA A 240 11.10 -23.45 -3.26
N HIS A 241 12.17 -22.74 -3.65
CA HIS A 241 13.15 -22.17 -2.72
C HIS A 241 12.71 -20.81 -2.15
N LEU A 242 11.96 -20.02 -2.93
CA LEU A 242 11.53 -18.67 -2.55
C LEU A 242 10.32 -18.70 -1.61
N GLU A 243 9.43 -19.66 -1.79
CA GLU A 243 8.16 -19.75 -1.06
C GLU A 243 8.37 -19.89 0.47
N PRO A 244 9.16 -20.84 0.99
CA PRO A 244 9.41 -20.93 2.44
C PRO A 244 10.09 -19.68 3.03
N ARG A 245 10.96 -19.02 2.26
CA ARG A 245 11.58 -17.74 2.66
C ARG A 245 10.54 -16.62 2.75
N PHE A 246 9.60 -16.60 1.81
CA PHE A 246 8.53 -15.61 1.78
C PHE A 246 7.53 -15.82 2.92
N GLU A 247 7.23 -17.07 3.28
CA GLU A 247 6.41 -17.37 4.45
C GLU A 247 7.08 -16.88 5.75
N ARG A 248 8.38 -17.15 5.93
CA ARG A 248 9.14 -16.57 7.05
C ARG A 248 9.12 -15.06 7.03
N TRP A 249 9.31 -14.46 5.85
CA TRP A 249 9.26 -13.01 5.68
C TRP A 249 7.93 -12.42 6.16
N ALA A 250 6.81 -12.98 5.70
CA ALA A 250 5.49 -12.57 6.13
C ALA A 250 5.27 -12.78 7.65
N ALA A 251 5.75 -13.88 8.20
CA ALA A 251 5.66 -14.17 9.63
C ALA A 251 6.48 -13.17 10.48
N HIS A 252 7.69 -12.78 10.04
CA HIS A 252 8.46 -11.76 10.74
C HIS A 252 7.81 -10.38 10.65
N LEU A 253 7.31 -9.99 9.47
CA LEU A 253 6.55 -8.74 9.32
C LEU A 253 5.36 -8.71 10.28
N LEU A 254 4.57 -9.79 10.35
CA LEU A 254 3.46 -9.91 11.29
C LEU A 254 3.93 -9.78 12.74
N ARG A 255 5.01 -10.49 13.14
CA ARG A 255 5.56 -10.43 14.50
C ARG A 255 6.08 -9.06 14.90
N GLY A 256 6.55 -8.25 13.95
CA GLY A 256 6.99 -6.88 14.22
C GLY A 256 5.87 -5.85 14.27
N MET A 257 4.63 -6.19 13.95
CA MET A 257 3.49 -5.27 14.07
C MET A 257 3.08 -5.15 15.54
N GLU A 258 3.32 -3.98 16.14
CA GLU A 258 3.05 -3.72 17.55
C GLU A 258 1.64 -3.17 17.71
N VAL A 259 0.67 -4.04 17.96
CA VAL A 259 -0.76 -3.64 18.00
C VAL A 259 -1.21 -3.06 19.34
N GLY A 260 -0.39 -3.17 20.38
CA GLY A 260 -0.74 -2.77 21.74
C GLY A 260 -1.73 -3.73 22.40
N GLU A 261 -2.09 -3.43 23.64
CA GLU A 261 -3.09 -4.19 24.40
C GLU A 261 -4.46 -4.16 23.72
N GLY A 262 -5.15 -5.30 23.66
CA GLY A 262 -6.44 -5.47 22.97
C GLY A 262 -6.38 -5.39 21.44
N GLY A 263 -5.24 -5.06 20.85
CA GLY A 263 -5.06 -5.03 19.40
C GLY A 263 -4.95 -6.42 18.77
N GLU A 264 -5.22 -6.52 17.48
CA GLU A 264 -5.16 -7.77 16.73
C GLU A 264 -4.23 -7.66 15.52
N ARG A 265 -3.52 -8.75 15.23
CA ARG A 265 -2.77 -8.92 13.99
C ARG A 265 -3.00 -10.31 13.43
N ARG A 266 -3.17 -10.41 12.12
CA ARG A 266 -3.44 -11.69 11.46
C ARG A 266 -2.85 -11.73 10.05
N LEU A 267 -2.52 -12.96 9.64
CA LEU A 267 -2.10 -13.30 8.31
C LEU A 267 -3.25 -14.04 7.62
N GLU A 268 -3.69 -13.52 6.47
CA GLU A 268 -4.64 -14.19 5.59
C GLU A 268 -3.94 -14.66 4.32
N ARG A 269 -4.27 -15.87 3.86
CA ARG A 269 -3.94 -16.34 2.52
C ARG A 269 -5.18 -16.23 1.64
N VAL A 270 -5.14 -15.39 0.61
CA VAL A 270 -6.25 -15.22 -0.33
C VAL A 270 -5.71 -15.45 -1.74
N GLN A 271 -6.22 -16.48 -2.40
CA GLN A 271 -5.80 -16.83 -3.75
C GLN A 271 -6.32 -15.80 -4.76
N VAL A 272 -5.49 -14.80 -5.06
CA VAL A 272 -5.79 -13.75 -6.05
C VAL A 272 -5.02 -13.95 -7.35
N GLN A 273 -3.94 -14.73 -7.31
CA GLN A 273 -3.15 -15.16 -8.46
C GLN A 273 -3.03 -16.69 -8.44
N ALA A 274 -3.25 -17.33 -9.60
CA ALA A 274 -3.00 -18.75 -9.76
C ALA A 274 -1.51 -19.04 -9.52
N GLU A 275 -1.23 -20.09 -8.74
CA GLU A 275 0.13 -20.55 -8.47
C GLU A 275 1.06 -19.42 -8.01
N SER A 276 0.66 -18.59 -7.04
CA SER A 276 1.49 -17.51 -6.47
C SER A 276 1.66 -17.65 -4.96
N TYR A 277 2.89 -17.64 -4.46
CA TYR A 277 3.20 -17.69 -3.02
C TYR A 277 3.02 -16.32 -2.37
N GLN A 278 2.74 -15.29 -3.19
CA GLN A 278 2.54 -13.90 -2.80
C GLN A 278 1.06 -13.58 -2.53
N ASN A 279 0.25 -14.61 -2.32
CA ASN A 279 -1.17 -14.54 -1.94
C ASN A 279 -1.35 -14.27 -0.43
N VAL A 280 -0.39 -13.59 0.20
CA VAL A 280 -0.34 -13.35 1.65
C VAL A 280 -0.69 -11.89 1.94
N PHE A 281 -1.60 -11.70 2.89
CA PHE A 281 -2.07 -10.40 3.35
C PHE A 281 -1.90 -10.34 4.85
N LEU A 282 -1.34 -9.24 5.34
CA LEU A 282 -1.10 -8.98 6.75
C LEU A 282 -1.98 -7.83 7.18
N PHE A 283 -2.77 -8.04 8.22
CA PHE A 283 -3.62 -7.03 8.80
C PHE A 283 -3.24 -6.82 10.25
N ALA A 284 -3.13 -5.56 10.66
CA ALA A 284 -2.95 -5.18 12.05
C ALA A 284 -3.97 -4.08 12.38
N ARG A 285 -4.63 -4.20 13.53
CA ARG A 285 -5.55 -3.21 14.08
C ARG A 285 -5.18 -2.98 15.54
N ARG A 286 -5.09 -1.73 15.95
CA ARG A 286 -4.99 -1.40 17.37
C ARG A 286 -6.39 -1.44 17.98
N ALA A 287 -6.49 -1.84 19.25
CA ALA A 287 -7.70 -1.52 20.01
C ALA A 287 -7.86 0.00 20.03
N ASN A 288 -9.09 0.48 19.92
CA ASN A 288 -9.29 1.89 20.20
C ASN A 288 -9.01 2.10 21.69
N ALA A 289 -8.16 3.06 22.03
CA ALA A 289 -7.98 3.48 23.42
C ALA A 289 -9.31 3.87 24.09
N ARG A 290 -10.32 4.23 23.27
CA ARG A 290 -11.69 4.54 23.68
C ARG A 290 -12.57 3.31 23.95
N ASP A 291 -12.22 2.13 23.43
CA ASP A 291 -12.94 0.86 23.68
C ASP A 291 -12.45 0.18 24.97
N VAL A 292 -11.22 0.44 25.41
CA VAL A 292 -10.60 -0.14 26.61
C VAL A 292 -11.06 0.57 27.91
N ALA A 293 -11.66 1.76 27.80
CA ALA A 293 -12.15 2.54 28.93
C ALA A 293 -13.64 2.34 29.25
N ARG A 294 -14.29 1.34 28.63
CA ARG A 294 -15.66 0.90 28.91
C ARG A 294 -15.65 -0.50 29.49
#